data_AF-I9A3V3-F1
#
_entry.id   AF-I9A3V3-F1
#
_cell.length_a   1.000
_cell.length_b   1.000
_cell.length_c   1.000
_cell.angle_alpha   90.00
_cell.angle_beta   90.00
_cell.angle_gamma   90.00
#
_symmetry.space_group_name_H-M   'P 1'
#
loop_
_entity.id
_entity.type
_entity.pdbx_description
1 polymer ?
#
loop_
_entity_poly.entity_id
_entity_poly.type
_entity_poly.pdbx_seq_one_letter_code
_entity_poly.pdbx_strand_id
1 'polypeptide(L)'
;MLALDTSTAACAVALAELTASDTARPVSTAGGGPAGPGVHVWPRGSVVTVDARRHGELLAPSMRAVLDEAGARPTDLAAVVVGAGPGPFTSLRVGMVTAAAFADALDIPVHGVCSLDGIGAATAGSVGVVTDARRREVYWARYVAGVRVGDPAVGRPAQVAQTLRELGVDAVTGPGRALYPEPFAGFAAVADDAADAGDGAGTPEGGYPRPELLVGLAGADLLAGRVPGVLAPLYLRRPDAAEPHVPKPVRA
;
A
#
# COMPACT_ATOMS: atom_id res chain seq x y z
N MET A 1 -15.87 3.44 -1.94
CA MET A 1 -14.79 3.09 -0.97
C MET A 1 -13.69 4.12 -1.08
N LEU A 2 -13.21 4.64 0.05
CA LEU A 2 -12.07 5.55 0.09
C LEU A 2 -10.81 4.77 0.46
N ALA A 3 -9.74 4.88 -0.31
CA ALA A 3 -8.44 4.27 0.00
C ALA A 3 -7.36 5.32 0.24
N LEU A 4 -6.47 5.06 1.19
CA LEU A 4 -5.31 5.91 1.46
C LEU A 4 -4.05 5.11 1.83
N ASP A 5 -2.89 5.61 1.41
CA ASP A 5 -1.60 5.01 1.71
C ASP A 5 -0.54 6.10 1.95
N THR A 6 0.16 6.00 3.07
CA THR A 6 1.27 6.88 3.49
C THR A 6 2.49 6.07 3.92
N SER A 7 2.58 4.81 3.48
CA SER A 7 3.64 3.86 3.85
C SER A 7 4.94 4.08 3.09
N THR A 8 4.93 4.91 2.04
CA THR A 8 6.10 5.22 1.21
C THR A 8 6.44 6.71 1.29
N ALA A 9 7.21 7.23 0.31
CA ALA A 9 7.38 8.67 0.15
C ALA A 9 6.15 9.34 -0.50
N ALA A 10 5.25 8.55 -1.08
CA ALA A 10 4.01 9.03 -1.66
C ALA A 10 2.89 9.07 -0.61
N CYS A 11 2.17 10.18 -0.59
CA CYS A 11 0.83 10.29 -0.03
C CYS A 11 -0.16 9.98 -1.15
N ALA A 12 -0.82 8.83 -1.08
CA ALA A 12 -1.72 8.35 -2.12
C ALA A 12 -3.14 8.21 -1.57
N VAL A 13 -4.12 8.70 -2.31
CA VAL A 13 -5.55 8.61 -1.98
C VAL A 13 -6.34 8.28 -3.24
N ALA A 14 -7.32 7.39 -3.15
CA ALA A 14 -8.26 7.13 -4.23
C ALA A 14 -9.69 6.94 -3.72
N LEU A 15 -10.64 7.30 -4.58
CA LEU A 15 -12.02 6.90 -4.45
C LEU A 15 -12.32 5.85 -5.51
N ALA A 16 -12.94 4.74 -5.12
CA ALA A 16 -13.34 3.70 -6.07
C ALA A 16 -14.65 3.02 -5.66
N GLU A 17 -15.36 2.50 -6.65
CA GLU A 17 -16.52 1.62 -6.49
C GLU A 17 -16.12 0.16 -6.75
N LEU A 18 -16.89 -0.77 -6.22
CA LEU A 18 -16.64 -2.20 -6.32
C LEU A 18 -17.86 -2.94 -6.87
N THR A 19 -17.63 -3.87 -7.78
CA THR A 19 -18.63 -4.84 -8.21
C THR A 19 -18.05 -6.24 -8.19
N ALA A 20 -18.86 -7.24 -7.85
CA ALA A 20 -18.47 -8.64 -8.04
C ALA A 20 -18.23 -8.92 -9.53
N SER A 21 -17.23 -9.74 -9.84
CA SER A 21 -16.90 -10.13 -11.20
C SER A 21 -16.41 -11.57 -11.26
N ASP A 22 -17.03 -12.38 -12.11
CA ASP A 22 -16.59 -13.76 -12.37
C ASP A 22 -15.35 -13.82 -13.27
N THR A 23 -15.00 -12.73 -13.94
CA THR A 23 -13.86 -12.65 -14.87
C THR A 23 -12.62 -12.02 -14.22
N ALA A 24 -12.78 -11.27 -13.14
CA ALA A 24 -11.67 -10.64 -12.45
C ALA A 24 -10.81 -11.70 -11.73
N ARG A 25 -9.49 -11.47 -11.71
CA ARG A 25 -8.57 -12.36 -11.00
C ARG A 25 -8.97 -12.46 -9.52
N PRO A 26 -9.02 -13.67 -8.94
CA PRO A 26 -9.24 -13.85 -7.51
C PRO A 26 -8.14 -13.11 -6.73
N VAL A 27 -8.54 -12.21 -5.84
CA VAL A 27 -7.61 -11.42 -5.04
C VAL A 27 -7.40 -12.12 -3.69
N SER A 28 -6.15 -12.32 -3.28
CA SER A 28 -5.84 -12.87 -1.97
C SER A 28 -6.27 -11.88 -0.89
N THR A 29 -7.03 -12.36 0.09
CA THR A 29 -7.44 -11.54 1.24
C THR A 29 -6.25 -11.28 2.16
N ALA A 30 -6.28 -10.15 2.87
CA ALA A 30 -5.22 -9.72 3.78
C ALA A 30 -4.94 -10.71 4.95
N GLY A 31 -5.78 -11.74 5.13
CA GLY A 31 -5.69 -12.74 6.20
C GLY A 31 -5.43 -14.19 5.75
N GLY A 32 -5.02 -14.44 4.50
CA GLY A 32 -4.73 -15.79 4.01
C GLY A 32 -5.96 -16.71 3.90
N GLY A 33 -7.17 -16.12 3.85
CA GLY A 33 -8.40 -16.84 3.56
C GLY A 33 -8.48 -17.29 2.10
N PRO A 34 -9.42 -18.19 1.75
CA PRO A 34 -9.62 -18.61 0.37
C PRO A 34 -9.82 -17.40 -0.54
N ALA A 35 -9.26 -17.45 -1.75
CA ALA A 35 -9.42 -16.39 -2.73
C ALA A 35 -10.93 -16.17 -2.98
N GLY A 36 -11.40 -14.96 -2.72
CA GLY A 36 -12.81 -14.60 -2.92
C GLY A 36 -13.18 -14.56 -4.39
N PRO A 37 -14.47 -14.33 -4.72
CA PRO A 37 -14.87 -14.04 -6.10
C PRO A 37 -14.05 -12.85 -6.62
N GLY A 38 -13.79 -12.84 -7.92
CA GLY A 38 -13.11 -11.73 -8.56
C GLY A 38 -13.84 -10.41 -8.26
N VAL A 39 -13.07 -9.34 -8.11
CA VAL A 39 -13.61 -8.01 -7.83
C VAL A 39 -13.19 -7.08 -8.95
N HIS A 40 -14.16 -6.39 -9.54
CA HIS A 40 -13.87 -5.28 -10.43
C HIS A 40 -13.88 -3.97 -9.65
N VAL A 41 -12.81 -3.19 -9.80
CA VAL A 41 -12.64 -1.88 -9.18
C VAL A 41 -12.92 -0.81 -10.24
N TRP A 42 -13.80 0.13 -9.93
CA TRP A 42 -14.11 1.28 -10.78
C TRP A 42 -13.52 2.54 -10.14
N PRO A 43 -12.36 3.05 -10.61
CA PRO A 43 -11.78 4.27 -10.09
C PRO A 43 -12.71 5.46 -10.34
N ARG A 44 -12.93 6.28 -9.31
CA ARG A 44 -13.70 7.53 -9.38
C ARG A 44 -12.80 8.76 -9.32
N GLY A 45 -11.55 8.60 -8.87
CA GLY A 45 -10.53 9.64 -8.80
C GLY A 45 -9.35 9.17 -7.94
N SER A 46 -8.15 9.67 -8.22
CA SER A 46 -6.97 9.39 -7.41
C SER A 46 -6.01 10.58 -7.38
N VAL A 47 -5.35 10.76 -6.24
CA VAL A 47 -4.30 11.76 -6.04
C VAL A 47 -3.10 11.05 -5.43
N VAL A 48 -1.95 11.15 -6.10
CA VAL A 48 -0.68 10.62 -5.60
C VAL A 48 0.35 11.76 -5.62
N THR A 49 0.82 12.15 -4.44
CA THR A 49 1.83 13.20 -4.29
C THR A 49 3.06 12.66 -3.60
N VAL A 50 4.22 12.76 -4.24
CA VAL A 50 5.50 12.29 -3.69
C VAL A 50 6.16 13.38 -2.86
N ASP A 51 5.91 13.37 -1.55
CA ASP A 51 6.64 14.19 -0.57
C ASP A 51 6.69 13.51 0.80
N ALA A 52 7.83 12.91 1.10
CA ALA A 52 8.03 12.14 2.32
C ALA A 52 7.86 12.92 3.63
N ARG A 53 7.91 14.26 3.59
CA ARG A 53 7.88 15.13 4.78
C ARG A 53 6.50 15.70 5.08
N ARG A 54 5.58 15.66 4.10
CA ARG A 54 4.31 16.40 4.17
C ARG A 54 3.07 15.53 4.22
N HIS A 55 3.19 14.24 4.54
CA HIS A 55 2.04 13.33 4.65
C HIS A 55 0.89 13.89 5.51
N GLY A 56 1.19 14.46 6.68
CA GLY A 56 0.17 15.04 7.57
C GLY A 56 -0.53 16.28 6.99
N GLU A 57 0.15 17.06 6.15
CA GLU A 57 -0.41 18.22 5.47
C GLU A 57 -1.17 17.85 4.19
N LEU A 58 -0.75 16.78 3.51
CA LEU A 58 -1.28 16.37 2.21
C LEU A 58 -2.52 15.48 2.32
N LEU A 59 -2.59 14.61 3.33
CA LEU A 59 -3.58 13.53 3.36
C LEU A 59 -5.03 14.04 3.36
N ALA A 60 -5.39 14.91 4.30
CA ALA A 60 -6.77 15.42 4.39
C ALA A 60 -7.17 16.26 3.15
N PRO A 61 -6.34 17.17 2.62
CA PRO A 61 -6.62 17.83 1.35
C PRO A 61 -6.77 16.87 0.17
N SER A 62 -5.95 15.82 0.07
CA SER A 62 -6.08 14.80 -0.98
C SER A 62 -7.38 14.01 -0.87
N MET A 63 -7.80 13.64 0.34
CA MET A 63 -9.11 13.00 0.59
C MET A 63 -10.26 13.89 0.13
N ARG A 64 -10.20 15.19 0.46
CA ARG A 64 -11.21 16.13 0.00
C ARG A 64 -11.21 16.28 -1.52
N ALA A 65 -10.04 16.39 -2.14
CA ALA A 65 -9.92 16.55 -3.58
C ALA A 65 -10.57 15.39 -4.35
N VAL A 66 -10.31 14.13 -3.96
CA VAL A 66 -10.91 12.98 -4.66
C VAL A 66 -12.43 12.86 -4.46
N LEU A 67 -12.95 13.30 -3.31
CA LEU A 67 -14.39 13.34 -3.05
C LEU A 67 -15.07 14.44 -3.88
N ASP A 68 -14.49 15.65 -3.86
CA ASP A 68 -15.00 16.81 -4.59
C ASP A 68 -14.98 16.56 -6.11
N GLU A 69 -13.91 15.97 -6.66
CA GLU A 69 -13.79 15.61 -8.08
C GLU A 69 -14.85 14.58 -8.51
N ALA A 70 -15.14 13.60 -7.65
CA ALA A 70 -16.14 12.59 -7.92
C ALA A 70 -17.59 13.05 -7.65
N GLY A 71 -17.78 14.26 -7.12
CA GLY A 71 -19.08 14.76 -6.67
C GLY A 71 -19.69 13.96 -5.51
N ALA A 72 -18.85 13.28 -4.73
CA ALA A 72 -19.27 12.40 -3.63
C ALA A 72 -19.18 13.11 -2.28
N ARG A 73 -20.05 12.75 -1.35
CA ARG A 73 -19.98 13.21 0.05
C ARG A 73 -19.31 12.14 0.92
N PRO A 74 -18.71 12.53 2.05
CA PRO A 74 -18.20 11.56 3.02
C PRO A 74 -19.24 10.50 3.44
N THR A 75 -20.50 10.89 3.56
CA THR A 75 -21.61 9.99 3.94
C THR A 75 -22.01 8.99 2.85
N ASP A 76 -21.51 9.16 1.62
CA ASP A 76 -21.76 8.22 0.53
C ASP A 76 -20.74 7.06 0.55
N LEU A 77 -19.73 7.11 1.43
CA LEU A 77 -18.72 6.07 1.58
C LEU A 77 -19.26 4.90 2.41
N ALA A 78 -19.00 3.68 1.95
CA ALA A 78 -19.35 2.46 2.67
C ALA A 78 -18.21 1.88 3.53
N ALA A 79 -16.96 2.24 3.24
CA ALA A 79 -15.78 1.82 4.00
C ALA A 79 -14.55 2.68 3.65
N VAL A 80 -13.55 2.62 4.54
CA VAL A 80 -12.20 3.12 4.33
C VAL A 80 -11.24 1.94 4.18
N VAL A 81 -10.28 2.03 3.27
CA VAL A 81 -9.18 1.08 3.12
C VAL A 81 -7.86 1.81 3.32
N VAL A 82 -6.95 1.25 4.09
CA VAL A 82 -5.68 1.89 4.41
C VAL A 82 -4.50 0.96 4.23
N GLY A 83 -3.43 1.48 3.65
CA GLY A 83 -2.11 0.85 3.66
C GLY A 83 -1.59 0.69 5.09
N ALA A 84 -1.56 -0.54 5.58
CA ALA A 84 -1.07 -0.92 6.90
C ALA A 84 0.46 -1.07 6.94
N GLY A 85 1.16 -0.74 5.85
CA GLY A 85 2.60 -0.87 5.71
C GLY A 85 3.04 -2.15 5.00
N PRO A 86 4.32 -2.52 5.07
CA PRO A 86 5.38 -1.88 5.84
C PRO A 86 5.72 -0.47 5.35
N GLY A 87 6.18 0.39 6.26
CA GLY A 87 6.51 1.77 5.96
C GLY A 87 7.20 2.51 7.11
N PRO A 88 7.66 3.75 6.92
CA PRO A 88 8.20 4.58 8.00
C PRO A 88 7.17 4.79 9.11
N PHE A 89 7.62 4.68 10.36
CA PHE A 89 6.75 4.69 11.55
C PHE A 89 5.81 5.89 11.62
N THR A 90 6.35 7.10 11.41
CA THR A 90 5.57 8.35 11.53
C THR A 90 4.53 8.47 10.42
N SER A 91 4.93 8.29 9.16
CA SER A 91 4.00 8.44 8.03
C SER A 91 2.93 7.36 8.03
N LEU A 92 3.29 6.11 8.36
CA LEU A 92 2.34 5.01 8.49
C LEU A 92 1.27 5.30 9.54
N ARG A 93 1.67 5.82 10.72
CA ARG A 93 0.69 6.20 11.75
C ARG A 93 -0.21 7.34 11.33
N VAL A 94 0.30 8.33 10.60
CA VAL A 94 -0.54 9.41 10.06
C VAL A 94 -1.67 8.83 9.22
N GLY A 95 -1.36 7.97 8.25
CA GLY A 95 -2.39 7.34 7.41
C GLY A 95 -3.37 6.50 8.21
N MET A 96 -2.88 5.57 9.03
CA MET A 96 -3.72 4.64 9.78
C MET A 96 -4.64 5.33 10.80
N VAL A 97 -4.13 6.34 11.53
CA VAL A 97 -4.93 7.09 12.50
C VAL A 97 -5.97 7.95 11.78
N THR A 98 -5.60 8.62 10.68
CA THR A 98 -6.54 9.39 9.88
C THR A 98 -7.64 8.49 9.31
N ALA A 99 -7.29 7.31 8.77
CA ALA A 99 -8.27 6.35 8.27
C ALA A 99 -9.24 5.90 9.36
N ALA A 100 -8.71 5.51 10.53
CA ALA A 100 -9.52 5.06 11.65
C ALA A 100 -10.45 6.15 12.17
N ALA A 101 -9.95 7.38 12.39
CA ALA A 101 -10.75 8.49 12.88
C ALA A 101 -11.82 8.92 11.87
N PHE A 102 -11.50 8.89 10.58
CA PHE A 102 -12.45 9.25 9.52
C PHE A 102 -13.55 8.19 9.39
N ALA A 103 -13.20 6.90 9.47
CA ALA A 103 -14.15 5.80 9.44
C ALA A 103 -15.06 5.79 10.68
N ASP A 104 -14.48 6.01 11.87
CA ASP A 104 -15.20 6.12 13.15
C ASP A 104 -16.22 7.27 13.14
N ALA A 105 -15.81 8.45 12.64
CA ALA A 105 -16.71 9.60 12.52
C ALA A 105 -17.90 9.38 11.57
N LEU A 106 -17.79 8.42 10.64
CA LEU A 106 -18.83 8.06 9.67
C LEU A 106 -19.57 6.76 10.04
N ASP A 107 -19.18 6.08 11.12
CA ASP A 107 -19.68 4.76 11.51
C ASP A 107 -19.57 3.71 10.39
N ILE A 108 -18.42 3.69 9.71
CA ILE A 108 -18.11 2.74 8.62
C ILE A 108 -16.85 1.91 8.94
N PRO A 109 -16.73 0.69 8.39
CA PRO A 109 -15.56 -0.16 8.62
C PRO A 109 -14.28 0.41 7.98
N VAL A 110 -13.13 0.12 8.62
CA VAL A 110 -11.80 0.39 8.09
C VAL A 110 -11.02 -0.91 7.88
N HIS A 111 -10.50 -1.12 6.67
CA HIS A 111 -9.74 -2.31 6.30
C HIS A 111 -8.25 -1.97 6.14
N GLY A 112 -7.38 -2.70 6.84
CA GLY A 112 -5.93 -2.61 6.66
C GLY A 112 -5.44 -3.58 5.59
N VAL A 113 -4.65 -3.09 4.64
CA VAL A 113 -4.06 -3.88 3.54
C VAL A 113 -2.56 -3.65 3.51
N CYS A 114 -1.75 -4.66 3.17
CA CYS A 114 -0.32 -4.44 3.02
C CYS A 114 -0.05 -3.51 1.83
N SER A 115 0.71 -2.46 2.07
CA SER A 115 1.01 -1.43 1.08
C SER A 115 1.84 -1.94 -0.10
N LEU A 116 2.67 -2.97 0.09
CA LEU A 116 3.39 -3.60 -1.02
C LEU A 116 2.42 -4.27 -2.01
N ASP A 117 1.23 -4.71 -1.56
CA ASP A 117 0.24 -5.32 -2.44
C ASP A 117 -0.35 -4.30 -3.41
N GLY A 118 -0.41 -3.02 -3.02
CA GLY A 118 -0.82 -1.92 -3.90
C GLY A 118 0.15 -1.69 -5.08
N ILE A 119 1.32 -2.33 -5.08
CA ILE A 119 2.23 -2.40 -6.23
C ILE A 119 2.16 -3.80 -6.85
N GLY A 120 2.25 -4.83 -6.02
CA GLY A 120 2.35 -6.23 -6.47
C GLY A 120 1.11 -6.76 -7.17
N ALA A 121 -0.10 -6.28 -6.83
CA ALA A 121 -1.35 -6.77 -7.39
C ALA A 121 -1.48 -6.55 -8.92
N ALA A 122 -0.82 -5.53 -9.46
CA ALA A 122 -0.80 -5.24 -10.90
C ALA A 122 0.28 -6.00 -11.68
N THR A 123 1.01 -6.91 -11.02
CA THR A 123 2.16 -7.60 -11.63
C THR A 123 1.77 -8.98 -12.18
N ALA A 124 2.41 -9.38 -13.28
CA ALA A 124 2.33 -10.72 -13.83
C ALA A 124 3.64 -11.50 -13.60
N GLY A 125 3.57 -12.84 -13.61
CA GLY A 125 4.73 -13.70 -13.40
C GLY A 125 5.28 -13.64 -11.96
N SER A 126 6.57 -13.96 -11.80
CA SER A 126 7.29 -13.98 -10.51
C SER A 126 8.03 -12.66 -10.30
N VAL A 127 7.53 -11.81 -9.41
CA VAL A 127 8.00 -10.42 -9.24
C VAL A 127 8.37 -10.12 -7.78
N GLY A 128 9.48 -9.43 -7.58
CA GLY A 128 9.83 -8.82 -6.29
C GLY A 128 9.37 -7.36 -6.24
N VAL A 129 8.60 -6.97 -5.23
CA VAL A 129 8.30 -5.56 -4.95
C VAL A 129 9.26 -5.07 -3.89
N VAL A 130 9.91 -3.92 -4.11
CA VAL A 130 10.84 -3.31 -3.16
C VAL A 130 10.53 -1.82 -2.94
N THR A 131 10.47 -1.40 -1.67
CA THR A 131 10.30 0.01 -1.26
C THR A 131 11.35 0.43 -0.24
N ASP A 132 11.58 1.73 -0.09
CA ASP A 132 12.59 2.26 0.84
C ASP A 132 12.21 1.99 2.32
N ALA A 133 13.03 1.23 3.04
CA ALA A 133 12.90 1.02 4.49
C ALA A 133 13.76 1.97 5.34
N ARG A 134 14.37 2.97 4.69
CA ARG A 134 15.41 3.84 5.23
C ARG A 134 16.65 3.05 5.65
N ARG A 135 17.65 3.74 6.16
CA ARG A 135 18.90 3.16 6.71
C ARG A 135 19.60 2.14 5.81
N ARG A 136 19.54 2.33 4.49
CA ARG A 136 20.17 1.45 3.48
C ARG A 136 19.54 0.04 3.45
N GLU A 137 18.24 -0.04 3.71
CA GLU A 137 17.43 -1.25 3.68
C GLU A 137 16.21 -1.04 2.77
N VAL A 138 15.62 -2.14 2.33
CA VAL A 138 14.34 -2.16 1.60
C VAL A 138 13.33 -3.01 2.33
N TYR A 139 12.07 -2.57 2.28
CA TYR A 139 10.94 -3.45 2.52
C TYR A 139 10.66 -4.21 1.23
N TRP A 140 10.36 -5.50 1.33
CA TRP A 140 10.17 -6.32 0.14
C TRP A 140 9.19 -7.46 0.37
N ALA A 141 8.58 -7.91 -0.72
CA ALA A 141 7.78 -9.13 -0.79
C ALA A 141 7.83 -9.71 -2.20
N ARG A 142 7.59 -11.02 -2.31
CA ARG A 142 7.47 -11.73 -3.59
C ARG A 142 6.01 -11.84 -3.98
N TYR A 143 5.74 -11.70 -5.28
CA TYR A 143 4.43 -11.89 -5.89
C TYR A 143 4.53 -12.93 -7.00
N VAL A 144 3.50 -13.76 -7.10
CA VAL A 144 3.31 -14.67 -8.24
C VAL A 144 1.94 -14.36 -8.81
N ALA A 145 1.92 -13.89 -10.06
CA ALA A 145 0.69 -13.54 -10.78
C ALA A 145 -0.21 -12.58 -9.96
N GLY A 146 0.39 -11.52 -9.41
CA GLY A 146 -0.32 -10.51 -8.62
C GLY A 146 -0.59 -10.90 -7.16
N VAL A 147 -0.31 -12.14 -6.76
CA VAL A 147 -0.60 -12.64 -5.42
C VAL A 147 0.68 -12.69 -4.58
N ARG A 148 0.66 -12.07 -3.39
CA ARG A 148 1.81 -12.10 -2.48
C ARG A 148 2.08 -13.53 -2.00
N VAL A 149 3.34 -13.93 -2.04
CA VAL A 149 3.84 -15.22 -1.55
C VAL A 149 4.72 -14.98 -0.32
N GLY A 150 4.25 -15.47 0.83
CA GLY A 150 4.90 -15.26 2.13
C GLY A 150 4.62 -13.88 2.74
N ASP A 151 5.28 -13.61 3.86
CA ASP A 151 5.17 -12.34 4.57
C ASP A 151 6.12 -11.29 3.98
N PRO A 152 5.74 -9.99 4.03
CA PRO A 152 6.68 -8.93 3.73
C PRO A 152 7.83 -8.92 4.73
N ALA A 153 9.03 -8.60 4.26
CA ALA A 153 10.26 -8.60 5.05
C ALA A 153 11.06 -7.30 4.84
N VAL A 154 12.09 -7.11 5.67
CA VAL A 154 13.05 -6.00 5.56
C VAL A 154 14.46 -6.56 5.48
N GLY A 155 15.31 -5.94 4.65
CA GLY A 155 16.70 -6.36 4.56
C GLY A 155 17.57 -5.41 3.74
N ARG A 156 18.88 -5.67 3.72
CA ARG A 156 19.80 -4.89 2.89
C ARG A 156 19.58 -5.22 1.41
N PRO A 157 19.63 -4.23 0.51
CA PRO A 157 19.36 -4.43 -0.92
C PRO A 157 20.09 -5.61 -1.56
N ALA A 158 21.40 -5.77 -1.32
CA ALA A 158 22.19 -6.86 -1.89
C ALA A 158 21.74 -8.25 -1.41
N GLN A 159 21.39 -8.39 -0.13
CA GLN A 159 20.90 -9.64 0.45
C GLN A 159 19.49 -9.97 -0.07
N VAL A 160 18.64 -8.95 -0.17
CA VAL A 160 17.29 -9.08 -0.74
C VAL A 160 17.38 -9.49 -2.20
N ALA A 161 18.22 -8.85 -3.00
CA ALA A 161 18.45 -9.21 -4.38
C ALA A 161 18.95 -10.65 -4.55
N GLN A 162 19.89 -11.11 -3.71
CA GLN A 162 20.32 -12.50 -3.69
C GLN A 162 19.16 -13.45 -3.39
N THR A 163 18.40 -13.17 -2.33
CA THR A 163 17.24 -13.98 -1.91
C THR A 163 16.21 -14.09 -3.04
N LEU A 164 15.90 -12.98 -3.72
CA LEU A 164 14.97 -12.95 -4.83
C LEU A 164 15.45 -13.84 -6.00
N ARG A 165 16.76 -13.83 -6.32
CA ARG A 165 17.32 -14.72 -7.35
C ARG A 165 17.21 -16.20 -6.95
N GLU A 166 17.52 -16.53 -5.70
CA GLU A 166 17.40 -17.90 -5.17
C GLU A 166 15.95 -18.41 -5.21
N LEU A 167 14.98 -17.50 -5.07
CA LEU A 167 13.54 -17.80 -5.16
C LEU A 167 13.01 -17.86 -6.60
N GLY A 168 13.85 -17.67 -7.63
CA GLY A 168 13.43 -17.65 -9.03
C GLY A 168 12.53 -16.46 -9.37
N VAL A 169 12.86 -15.28 -8.85
CA VAL A 169 12.21 -14.01 -9.24
C VAL A 169 12.96 -13.43 -10.43
N ASP A 170 12.22 -13.14 -11.51
CA ASP A 170 12.81 -12.70 -12.78
C ASP A 170 12.76 -11.18 -12.95
N ALA A 171 11.83 -10.52 -12.27
CA ALA A 171 11.62 -9.08 -12.37
C ALA A 171 11.45 -8.42 -10.99
N VAL A 172 11.86 -7.16 -10.88
CA VAL A 172 11.72 -6.36 -9.66
C VAL A 172 11.10 -5.00 -9.98
N THR A 173 10.17 -4.56 -9.12
CA THR A 173 9.48 -3.27 -9.25
C THR A 173 9.42 -2.53 -7.90
N GLY A 174 8.94 -1.29 -7.94
CA GLY A 174 8.80 -0.41 -6.79
C GLY A 174 9.96 0.59 -6.63
N PRO A 175 9.75 1.66 -5.85
CA PRO A 175 10.70 2.78 -5.71
C PRO A 175 12.06 2.36 -5.14
N GLY A 176 12.11 1.25 -4.38
CA GLY A 176 13.36 0.72 -3.84
C GLY A 176 14.35 0.27 -4.91
N ARG A 177 13.87 -0.10 -6.11
CA ARG A 177 14.72 -0.51 -7.23
C ARG A 177 15.51 0.66 -7.79
N ALA A 178 14.85 1.80 -7.97
CA ALA A 178 15.50 3.03 -8.43
C ALA A 178 16.46 3.60 -7.38
N LEU A 179 16.15 3.42 -6.09
CA LEU A 179 17.00 3.86 -4.98
C LEU A 179 18.29 3.05 -4.84
N TYR A 180 18.27 1.76 -5.20
CA TYR A 180 19.42 0.84 -5.10
C TYR A 180 19.67 0.11 -6.43
N PRO A 181 20.13 0.81 -7.49
CA PRO A 181 20.20 0.25 -8.83
C PRO A 181 21.21 -0.90 -8.99
N GLU A 182 22.32 -0.86 -8.26
CA GLU A 182 23.40 -1.86 -8.41
C GLU A 182 23.00 -3.24 -7.85
N PRO A 183 22.46 -3.37 -6.62
CA PRO A 183 21.96 -4.65 -6.11
C PRO A 183 20.91 -5.32 -6.99
N PHE A 184 20.01 -4.51 -7.57
CA PHE A 184 18.90 -4.98 -8.40
C PHE A 184 19.22 -4.97 -9.90
N ALA A 185 20.50 -4.84 -10.27
CA ALA A 185 20.93 -5.03 -11.64
C ALA A 185 20.66 -6.47 -12.11
N GLY A 186 20.24 -6.61 -13.37
CA GLY A 186 19.93 -7.89 -14.00
C GLY A 186 18.50 -8.41 -13.80
N PHE A 187 17.70 -7.83 -12.90
CA PHE A 187 16.26 -8.10 -12.87
C PHE A 187 15.56 -7.37 -14.01
N ALA A 188 14.62 -8.06 -14.67
CA ALA A 188 13.81 -7.46 -15.72
C ALA A 188 12.96 -6.30 -15.18
N ALA A 189 12.61 -5.36 -16.07
CA ALA A 189 11.56 -4.41 -15.78
C ALA A 189 10.20 -5.09 -15.87
N VAL A 190 9.32 -4.75 -14.93
CA VAL A 190 7.93 -5.21 -14.95
C VAL A 190 7.18 -4.29 -15.91
N ALA A 191 6.57 -4.87 -16.94
CA ALA A 191 5.56 -4.16 -17.72
C ALA A 191 4.28 -4.09 -16.88
N ASP A 192 3.66 -2.92 -16.81
CA ASP A 192 2.36 -2.78 -16.17
C ASP A 192 1.32 -3.49 -17.03
N ASP A 193 0.86 -4.67 -16.60
CA ASP A 193 -0.32 -5.29 -17.18
C ASP A 193 -1.55 -4.55 -16.63
N ALA A 194 -1.79 -3.35 -17.18
CA ALA A 194 -2.91 -2.48 -16.87
C ALA A 194 -4.28 -3.08 -17.30
N ALA A 195 -4.31 -4.31 -17.80
CA ALA A 195 -5.48 -4.94 -18.40
C ALA A 195 -6.61 -5.28 -17.40
N ASP A 196 -6.30 -5.41 -16.11
CA ASP A 196 -7.31 -5.67 -15.05
C ASP A 196 -7.54 -4.47 -14.11
N ALA A 197 -6.80 -3.37 -14.28
CA ALA A 197 -7.06 -2.13 -13.58
C ALA A 197 -8.04 -1.31 -14.42
N GLY A 198 -9.34 -1.53 -14.20
CA GLY A 198 -10.44 -0.89 -14.92
C GLY A 198 -10.17 0.57 -15.28
N ASP A 199 -10.49 0.91 -16.53
CA ASP A 199 -10.28 2.19 -17.21
C ASP A 199 -10.14 3.39 -16.25
N GLY A 200 -8.92 3.93 -16.10
CA GLY A 200 -8.77 5.33 -15.67
C GLY A 200 -7.60 5.72 -14.79
N ALA A 201 -6.85 4.81 -14.17
CA ALA A 201 -5.65 5.18 -13.42
C ALA A 201 -4.42 4.52 -14.05
N GLY A 202 -3.44 5.33 -14.48
CA GLY A 202 -2.11 4.82 -14.83
C GLY A 202 -1.30 4.50 -13.57
N THR A 203 -0.23 3.72 -13.70
CA THR A 203 0.70 3.51 -12.58
C THR A 203 1.34 4.84 -12.18
N PRO A 204 1.35 5.20 -10.88
CA PRO A 204 2.01 6.41 -10.41
C PRO A 204 3.48 6.43 -10.79
N GLU A 205 3.97 7.61 -11.18
CA GLU A 205 5.38 7.82 -11.49
C GLU A 205 6.27 7.33 -10.34
N GLY A 206 7.29 6.53 -10.63
CA GLY A 206 8.21 5.98 -9.64
C GLY A 206 7.78 4.65 -8.98
N GLY A 207 6.66 4.05 -9.41
CA GLY A 207 6.25 2.70 -8.99
C GLY A 207 5.72 2.63 -7.56
N TYR A 208 5.15 3.74 -7.06
CA TYR A 208 4.53 3.80 -5.74
C TYR A 208 3.20 3.02 -5.68
N PRO A 209 2.71 2.66 -4.47
CA PRO A 209 1.44 1.96 -4.32
C PRO A 209 0.28 2.68 -4.98
N ARG A 210 -0.57 1.90 -5.64
CA ARG A 210 -1.81 2.33 -6.28
C ARG A 210 -2.96 2.21 -5.26
N PRO A 211 -3.50 3.32 -4.73
CA PRO A 211 -4.49 3.26 -3.65
C PRO A 211 -5.78 2.57 -4.08
N GLU A 212 -6.18 2.65 -5.35
CA GLU A 212 -7.34 1.94 -5.91
C GLU A 212 -7.19 0.42 -5.86
N LEU A 213 -5.97 -0.11 -5.99
CA LEU A 213 -5.72 -1.55 -5.88
C LEU A 213 -5.92 -2.05 -4.44
N LEU A 214 -5.66 -1.20 -3.43
CA LEU A 214 -5.95 -1.54 -2.03
C LEU A 214 -7.45 -1.81 -1.85
N VAL A 215 -8.32 -1.07 -2.55
CA VAL A 215 -9.77 -1.31 -2.53
C VAL A 215 -10.11 -2.69 -3.10
N GLY A 216 -9.50 -3.08 -4.22
CA GLY A 216 -9.66 -4.41 -4.81
C GLY A 216 -9.18 -5.54 -3.88
N LEU A 217 -8.05 -5.31 -3.19
CA LEU A 217 -7.47 -6.24 -2.20
C LEU A 217 -8.37 -6.46 -0.98
N ALA A 218 -9.06 -5.42 -0.52
CA ALA A 218 -10.11 -5.54 0.50
C ALA A 218 -11.47 -5.98 -0.08
N GLY A 219 -11.61 -6.06 -1.40
CA GLY A 219 -12.89 -6.11 -2.10
C GLY A 219 -13.74 -7.32 -1.76
N ALA A 220 -13.11 -8.50 -1.62
CA ALA A 220 -13.83 -9.71 -1.23
C ALA A 220 -14.41 -9.60 0.18
N ASP A 221 -13.72 -8.94 1.12
CA ASP A 221 -14.21 -8.72 2.49
C ASP A 221 -15.33 -7.68 2.48
N LEU A 222 -15.14 -6.59 1.73
CA LEU A 222 -16.10 -5.50 1.57
C LEU A 222 -17.42 -5.98 0.96
N LEU A 223 -17.39 -6.72 -0.15
CA LEU A 223 -18.59 -7.23 -0.81
C LEU A 223 -19.33 -8.27 0.03
N ALA A 224 -18.62 -9.01 0.89
CA ALA A 224 -19.20 -9.98 1.79
C ALA A 224 -19.66 -9.37 3.13
N GLY A 225 -19.48 -8.07 3.35
CA GLY A 225 -19.79 -7.40 4.62
C GLY A 225 -19.01 -7.95 5.81
N ARG A 226 -17.80 -8.49 5.59
CA ARG A 226 -16.98 -9.03 6.67
C ARG A 226 -16.46 -7.91 7.55
N VAL A 227 -16.67 -8.05 8.85
CA VAL A 227 -16.13 -7.12 9.85
C VAL A 227 -14.60 -7.23 9.84
N PRO A 228 -13.87 -6.12 9.61
CA PRO A 228 -12.42 -6.15 9.64
C PRO A 228 -11.89 -6.48 11.03
N GLY A 229 -10.72 -7.13 11.08
CA GLY A 229 -9.99 -7.33 12.32
C GLY A 229 -9.44 -6.02 12.89
N VAL A 230 -8.72 -6.11 14.01
CA VAL A 230 -8.04 -4.95 14.61
C VAL A 230 -7.08 -4.33 13.59
N LEU A 231 -7.23 -3.03 13.34
CA LEU A 231 -6.34 -2.28 12.47
C LEU A 231 -4.94 -2.21 13.09
N ALA A 232 -4.04 -3.08 12.64
CA ALA A 232 -2.70 -3.23 13.17
C ALA A 232 -1.63 -2.85 12.12
N PRO A 233 -0.64 -2.02 12.50
CA PRO A 233 0.45 -1.67 11.59
C PRO A 233 1.42 -2.83 11.37
N LEU A 234 1.87 -3.03 10.12
CA LEU A 234 2.93 -3.96 9.75
C LEU A 234 4.31 -3.35 10.04
N TYR A 235 4.64 -3.25 11.33
CA TYR A 235 5.97 -2.82 11.77
C TYR A 235 6.99 -3.94 11.65
N LEU A 236 7.69 -3.99 10.52
CA LEU A 236 8.82 -4.91 10.31
C LEU A 236 10.12 -4.39 10.95
N ARG A 237 10.09 -3.16 11.45
CA ARG A 237 11.20 -2.52 12.17
C ARG A 237 10.71 -1.88 13.45
N ARG A 238 11.51 -1.95 14.51
CA ARG A 238 11.29 -1.13 15.71
C ARG A 238 11.49 0.36 15.39
N PRO A 239 10.74 1.27 16.03
CA PRO A 239 10.90 2.71 15.83
C PRO A 239 12.29 3.19 16.23
N ASP A 240 12.77 4.22 15.54
CA ASP A 240 14.09 4.81 15.73
C ASP A 240 14.19 5.73 16.97
N ALA A 241 13.08 5.97 17.67
CA ALA A 241 13.03 6.84 18.83
C ALA A 241 13.90 6.27 19.96
N ALA A 242 14.99 6.96 20.28
CA ALA A 242 15.73 6.73 21.52
C ALA A 242 14.93 7.29 22.70
N GLU A 243 14.98 6.62 23.85
CA GLU A 243 14.46 7.19 25.10
C GLU A 243 15.18 8.52 25.39
N PRO A 244 14.46 9.59 25.79
CA PRO A 244 15.10 10.85 26.12
C PRO A 244 16.16 10.63 27.20
N HIS A 245 17.40 11.04 26.93
CA HIS A 245 18.43 11.04 27.97
C HIS A 245 18.07 12.00 29.09
N VAL A 246 18.41 11.61 30.33
CA VAL A 246 18.23 12.45 31.51
C VAL A 246 18.88 13.82 31.26
N PRO A 247 18.14 14.93 31.41
CA PRO A 247 18.69 16.26 31.21
C PRO A 247 19.95 16.48 32.06
N LYS A 248 21.00 17.03 31.45
CA LYS A 248 22.23 17.38 32.17
C LYS A 248 21.89 18.43 33.25
N PRO A 249 22.28 18.23 34.53
CA PRO A 249 21.99 19.21 35.56
C PRO A 249 22.71 20.52 35.24
N VAL A 250 21.95 21.61 35.18
CA VAL A 250 22.49 22.97 35.06
C VAL A 250 23.08 23.32 36.43
N ARG A 251 24.39 23.58 36.49
CA ARG A 251 25.01 24.15 37.70
C ARG A 251 24.66 25.63 37.72
N ALA A 252 23.99 26.07 38.79
CA ALA A 252 23.75 27.47 39.12
C ALA A 252 25.05 28.17 39.57
#